data_AF-A0A2H5P1C1-F1
#
_entry.id   AF-A0A2H5P1C1-F1
#
_cell.length_a   1.000
_cell.length_b   1.000
_cell.length_c   1.000
_cell.angle_alpha   90.00
_cell.angle_beta   90.00
_cell.angle_gamma   90.00
#
_symmetry.space_group_name_H-M   'P 1'
#
loop_
_entity.id
_entity.type
_entity.pdbx_description
1 polymer ?
#
loop_
_entity_poly.entity_id
_entity_poly.type
_entity_poly.pdbx_seq_one_letter_code
_entity_poly.pdbx_strand_id
1 'polypeptide(L)'
;MKMLSSNCKLLLCLSLCVSLLMIICIRCSSSRTLQGHDDEFSIVGYSPEELTSTDKLVELFESWMLKHGKSYESTEEKLHRLEIFKDNLKHIDARNRELQITSSYWLGLNEFSDMSYEEFKNKYLTGLKPDDDEFRRRSHRDSSSRSSAGYSDHFLYKNVEDLPQSVDWRKKGAVTHVKNQNPCGGCWAFSAVAAVEGINQIVTGNLTALSEQELLSCDTNNFGCEGGLLFYAFEYIASNGIHTEEDYPFVGDQPPDQANSSCKLIDKAAAAEVVTISGYQNVPENDEGSLLKSILANQGHVSRH
;
A
#
# COMPACT_ATOMS: atom_id res chain seq x y z
N MET A 1 -71.68 26.46 44.35
CA MET A 1 -71.05 26.95 43.11
C MET A 1 -69.56 26.69 43.19
N LYS A 2 -69.10 25.73 42.40
CA LYS A 2 -67.70 25.35 42.22
C LYS A 2 -66.99 26.44 41.42
N MET A 3 -65.85 26.94 41.90
CA MET A 3 -64.70 27.42 41.12
C MET A 3 -63.71 28.06 42.10
N LEU A 4 -62.82 27.27 42.71
CA LEU A 4 -61.60 27.70 43.42
C LEU A 4 -60.87 26.43 43.89
N SER A 5 -60.32 25.63 42.96
CA SER A 5 -59.54 24.43 43.34
C SER A 5 -58.49 24.00 42.30
N SER A 6 -58.52 24.51 41.06
CA SER A 6 -57.56 24.07 40.03
C SER A 6 -56.31 24.96 39.91
N ASN A 7 -56.40 26.26 40.21
CA ASN A 7 -55.29 27.19 39.95
C ASN A 7 -54.21 27.20 41.05
N CYS A 8 -54.50 26.68 42.24
CA CYS A 8 -53.51 26.61 43.33
C CYS A 8 -52.55 25.42 43.18
N LYS A 9 -53.02 24.32 42.55
CA LYS A 9 -52.17 23.15 42.27
C LYS A 9 -51.19 23.38 41.11
N LEU A 10 -51.56 24.22 40.13
CA LEU A 10 -50.70 24.55 39.00
C LEU A 10 -49.56 25.52 39.40
N LEU A 11 -49.83 26.48 40.29
CA LEU A 11 -48.79 27.40 40.78
C LEU A 11 -47.75 26.70 41.68
N LEU A 12 -48.16 25.72 42.52
CA LEU A 12 -47.22 24.96 43.32
C LEU A 12 -46.32 24.04 42.46
N CYS A 13 -46.86 23.45 41.40
CA CYS A 13 -46.05 22.63 40.47
C CYS A 13 -45.03 23.47 39.68
N LEU A 14 -45.39 24.68 39.23
CA LEU A 14 -44.42 25.55 38.55
C LEU A 14 -43.32 26.05 39.48
N SER A 15 -43.62 26.35 40.74
CA SER A 15 -42.62 26.79 41.72
C SER A 15 -41.60 25.68 42.05
N LEU A 16 -42.03 24.42 42.12
CA LEU A 16 -41.15 23.27 42.36
C LEU A 16 -40.30 22.92 41.13
N CYS A 17 -40.80 23.09 39.90
CA CYS A 17 -40.03 22.87 38.68
C CYS A 17 -38.93 23.93 38.45
N VAL A 18 -39.19 25.21 38.77
CA VAL A 18 -38.17 26.28 38.63
C VAL A 18 -37.07 26.16 39.69
N SER A 19 -37.40 25.65 40.87
CA SER A 19 -36.43 25.37 41.93
C SER A 19 -35.50 24.19 41.60
N LEU A 20 -36.02 23.16 40.91
CA LEU A 20 -35.24 21.99 40.48
C LEU A 20 -34.32 22.31 39.28
N LEU A 21 -34.74 23.25 38.41
CA LEU A 21 -33.93 23.70 37.27
C LEU A 21 -32.77 24.62 37.67
N MET A 22 -32.87 25.36 38.77
CA MET A 22 -31.79 26.23 39.27
C MET A 22 -30.69 25.50 40.06
N ILE A 23 -30.95 24.28 40.55
CA ILE A 23 -29.96 23.50 41.31
C ILE A 23 -29.07 22.64 40.39
N ILE A 24 -29.46 22.41 39.14
CA ILE A 24 -28.65 21.67 38.16
C ILE A 24 -27.59 22.55 37.47
N CYS A 25 -27.66 23.88 37.61
CA CYS A 25 -26.73 24.81 36.95
C CYS A 25 -25.55 25.29 37.82
N ILE A 26 -25.33 24.74 39.02
CA ILE A 26 -24.20 25.14 39.89
C ILE A 26 -23.43 23.90 40.38
N ARG A 27 -22.68 23.23 39.49
CA ARG A 27 -21.37 22.57 39.76
C ARG A 27 -20.74 22.07 38.46
N CYS A 28 -19.99 22.96 37.79
CA CYS A 28 -18.62 22.72 37.33
C CYS A 28 -18.16 23.96 36.56
N SER A 29 -17.84 25.02 37.30
CA SER A 29 -16.86 26.01 36.84
C SER A 29 -15.49 25.36 36.91
N SER A 30 -15.15 24.59 35.88
CA SER A 30 -13.77 24.37 35.48
C SER A 30 -13.72 24.93 34.07
N SER A 31 -12.98 26.02 33.90
CA SER A 31 -12.64 26.56 32.58
C SER A 31 -12.23 25.40 31.69
N ARG A 32 -13.07 25.03 30.71
CA ARG A 32 -12.59 24.31 29.55
C ARG A 32 -11.77 25.32 28.79
N THR A 33 -10.48 25.40 29.10
CA THR A 33 -9.49 25.71 28.08
C THR A 33 -9.86 24.80 26.92
N LEU A 34 -10.31 25.39 25.81
CA LEU A 34 -10.19 24.77 24.50
C LEU A 34 -8.69 24.57 24.28
N GLN A 35 -8.16 23.50 24.85
CA GLN A 35 -6.91 22.93 24.41
C GLN A 35 -7.31 22.22 23.12
N GLY A 36 -7.04 22.87 22.00
CA GLY A 36 -6.98 22.15 20.74
C GLY A 36 -6.05 20.97 20.96
N HIS A 37 -6.59 19.77 20.80
CA HIS A 37 -5.81 18.57 20.71
C HIS A 37 -5.06 18.72 19.38
N ASP A 38 -3.81 19.16 19.43
CA ASP A 38 -2.92 19.25 18.26
C ASP A 38 -2.57 17.86 17.69
N ASP A 39 -3.11 16.78 18.27
CA ASP A 39 -2.78 15.39 17.92
C ASP A 39 -3.48 14.86 16.66
N GLU A 40 -4.41 15.62 16.06
CA GLU A 40 -5.02 15.21 14.78
C GLU A 40 -4.03 15.29 13.60
N PHE A 41 -2.83 15.89 13.79
CA PHE A 41 -1.90 16.18 12.68
C PHE A 41 -0.42 15.79 12.93
N SER A 42 -0.10 14.87 13.84
CA SER A 42 1.27 14.35 13.88
C SER A 42 1.60 13.59 12.59
N ILE A 43 2.48 14.15 11.76
CA ILE A 43 2.92 13.56 10.49
C ILE A 43 3.65 12.22 10.69
N VAL A 44 4.18 12.00 11.90
CA VAL A 44 4.86 10.75 12.32
C VAL A 44 3.93 9.81 13.10
N GLY A 45 2.74 10.28 13.48
CA GLY A 45 1.71 9.49 14.15
C GLY A 45 1.78 9.43 15.67
N TYR A 46 2.64 10.23 16.32
CA TYR A 46 2.73 10.33 17.79
C TYR A 46 3.32 11.68 18.25
N SER A 47 3.20 11.99 19.54
CA SER A 47 3.80 13.15 20.21
C SER A 47 4.91 12.73 21.21
N PRO A 48 5.94 13.57 21.47
CA PRO A 48 6.98 13.25 22.45
C PRO A 48 6.43 12.96 23.86
N GLU A 49 5.29 13.53 24.22
CA GLU A 49 4.61 13.30 25.50
C GLU A 49 4.06 11.88 25.63
N GLU A 50 3.76 11.20 24.53
CA GLU A 50 3.29 9.81 24.52
C GLU A 50 4.40 8.81 24.88
N LEU A 51 5.66 9.19 24.69
CA LEU A 51 6.83 8.40 25.10
C LEU A 51 7.09 8.41 26.62
N THR A 52 6.41 9.28 27.36
CA THR A 52 6.74 9.57 28.77
C THR A 52 6.17 8.60 29.79
N SER A 53 5.19 7.77 29.40
CA SER A 53 4.57 6.80 30.31
C SER A 53 4.06 5.56 29.58
N THR A 54 4.07 4.41 30.26
CA THR A 54 3.55 3.16 29.73
C THR A 54 2.07 3.25 29.36
N ASP A 55 1.25 3.93 30.16
CA ASP A 55 -0.20 4.03 29.91
C ASP A 55 -0.48 4.74 28.57
N LYS A 56 0.20 5.87 28.30
CA LYS A 56 0.08 6.58 27.02
C LYS A 56 0.56 5.75 25.83
N LEU A 57 1.60 4.94 25.99
CA LEU A 57 2.06 4.04 24.92
C LEU A 57 1.02 2.98 24.58
N VAL A 58 0.30 2.47 25.60
CA VAL A 58 -0.81 1.54 25.39
C VAL A 58 -1.95 2.26 24.66
N GLU A 59 -2.35 3.46 25.09
CA GLU A 59 -3.39 4.25 24.41
C GLU A 59 -3.04 4.55 22.95
N LEU A 60 -1.79 4.94 22.68
CA LEU A 60 -1.27 5.16 21.33
C LEU A 60 -1.33 3.89 20.47
N PHE A 61 -0.94 2.75 21.04
CA PHE A 61 -1.01 1.47 20.35
C PHE A 61 -2.46 1.07 20.01
N GLU A 62 -3.41 1.25 20.94
CA GLU A 62 -4.83 0.99 20.67
C GLU A 62 -5.39 1.91 19.58
N SER A 63 -5.02 3.20 19.60
CA SER A 63 -5.39 4.17 18.56
C SER A 63 -4.82 3.78 17.19
N TRP A 64 -3.54 3.39 17.16
CA TRP A 64 -2.87 2.89 15.96
C TRP A 64 -3.54 1.62 15.43
N MET A 65 -3.90 0.66 16.30
CA MET A 65 -4.60 -0.55 15.90
C MET A 65 -5.94 -0.22 15.23
N LEU A 66 -6.73 0.69 15.81
CA LEU A 66 -8.01 1.12 15.23
C LEU A 66 -7.81 1.78 13.87
N LYS A 67 -6.82 2.67 13.75
CA LYS A 67 -6.49 3.37 12.49
C LYS A 67 -6.09 2.41 11.37
N HIS A 68 -5.36 1.34 11.71
CA HIS A 68 -4.84 0.37 10.75
C HIS A 68 -5.69 -0.92 10.66
N GLY A 69 -6.86 -0.96 11.31
CA GLY A 69 -7.76 -2.12 11.28
C GLY A 69 -7.14 -3.41 11.87
N LYS A 70 -6.22 -3.28 12.84
CA LYS A 70 -5.48 -4.41 13.40
C LYS A 70 -6.30 -5.12 14.49
N SER A 71 -6.32 -6.44 14.42
CA SER A 71 -6.85 -7.33 15.45
C SER A 71 -5.93 -8.54 15.60
N TYR A 72 -5.83 -9.06 16.81
CA TYR A 72 -4.93 -10.19 17.13
C TYR A 72 -5.73 -11.37 17.69
N GLU A 73 -5.24 -12.58 17.47
CA GLU A 73 -5.96 -13.81 17.83
C GLU A 73 -6.07 -14.00 19.34
N SER A 74 -5.08 -13.52 20.08
CA SER A 74 -4.95 -13.72 21.52
C SER A 74 -4.44 -12.47 22.24
N THR A 75 -4.64 -12.43 23.55
CA THR A 75 -4.10 -11.35 24.39
C THR A 75 -2.58 -11.43 24.43
N GLU A 76 -2.02 -12.64 24.43
CA GLU A 76 -0.60 -12.91 24.37
C GLU A 76 0.03 -12.35 23.10
N GLU A 77 -0.61 -12.54 21.93
CA GLU A 77 -0.17 -11.94 20.68
C GLU A 77 -0.25 -10.41 20.74
N LYS A 78 -1.36 -9.85 21.24
CA LYS A 78 -1.50 -8.39 21.38
C LYS A 78 -0.40 -7.78 22.25
N LEU A 79 -0.04 -8.43 23.36
CA LEU A 79 1.05 -7.99 24.23
C LEU A 79 2.42 -8.10 23.54
N HIS A 80 2.65 -9.17 22.79
CA HIS A 80 3.86 -9.32 21.98
C HIS A 80 4.00 -8.20 20.94
N ARG A 81 2.89 -7.88 20.24
CA ARG A 81 2.81 -6.82 19.23
C ARG A 81 3.02 -5.44 19.83
N LEU A 82 2.51 -5.19 21.04
CA LEU A 82 2.77 -3.97 21.78
C LEU A 82 4.25 -3.78 22.10
N GLU A 83 4.98 -4.83 22.49
CA GLU A 83 6.42 -4.72 22.75
C GLU A 83 7.22 -4.40 21.47
N ILE A 84 6.89 -5.05 20.35
CA ILE A 84 7.49 -4.72 19.04
C ILE A 84 7.17 -3.27 18.66
N PHE A 85 5.92 -2.84 18.82
CA PHE A 85 5.48 -1.48 18.54
C PHE A 85 6.27 -0.45 19.35
N LYS A 86 6.49 -0.70 20.64
CA LYS A 86 7.29 0.17 21.50
C LYS A 86 8.74 0.27 21.03
N ASP A 87 9.33 -0.83 20.59
CA ASP A 87 10.72 -0.83 20.11
C ASP A 87 10.84 -0.13 18.74
N ASN A 88 9.88 -0.33 17.84
CA ASN A 88 9.81 0.41 16.58
C ASN A 88 9.60 1.91 16.81
N LEU A 89 8.75 2.29 17.76
CA LEU A 89 8.51 3.69 18.10
C LEU A 89 9.78 4.37 18.64
N LYS A 90 10.54 3.70 19.53
CA LYS A 90 11.85 4.22 19.98
C LYS A 90 12.83 4.38 18.81
N HIS A 91 12.84 3.42 17.88
CA HIS A 91 13.69 3.51 16.68
C HIS A 91 13.31 4.69 15.80
N ILE A 92 12.00 4.90 15.56
CA ILE A 92 11.46 6.02 14.79
C ILE A 92 11.87 7.36 15.42
N ASP A 93 11.67 7.52 16.72
CA ASP A 93 12.03 8.75 17.46
C ASP A 93 13.53 9.04 17.39
N ALA A 94 14.37 8.05 17.71
CA ALA A 94 15.82 8.21 17.66
C ALA A 94 16.31 8.56 16.25
N ARG A 95 15.84 7.83 15.24
CA ARG A 95 16.26 8.06 13.86
C ARG A 95 15.75 9.40 13.33
N ASN A 96 14.51 9.80 13.63
CA ASN A 96 14.01 11.09 13.19
C ASN A 96 14.80 12.26 13.81
N ARG A 97 15.26 12.15 15.06
CA ARG A 97 16.16 13.15 15.67
C ARG A 97 17.52 13.21 14.97
N GLU A 98 18.09 12.07 14.57
CA GLU A 98 19.33 12.02 13.79
C GLU A 98 19.15 12.66 12.40
N LEU A 99 18.01 12.42 11.76
CA LEU A 99 17.72 12.84 10.39
C LEU A 99 17.35 14.33 10.26
N GLN A 100 16.90 14.99 11.34
CA GLN A 100 16.47 16.39 11.35
C GLN A 100 17.49 17.39 10.76
N ILE A 101 18.78 17.04 10.73
CA ILE A 101 19.86 17.93 10.28
C ILE A 101 20.28 17.65 8.83
N THR A 102 20.07 16.43 8.32
CA THR A 102 20.77 15.94 7.11
C THR A 102 19.87 15.28 6.08
N SER A 103 18.60 15.00 6.39
CA SER A 103 17.76 14.15 5.54
C SER A 103 16.48 14.82 5.07
N SER A 104 16.02 14.39 3.90
CA SER A 104 14.77 14.80 3.26
C SER A 104 13.58 13.87 3.56
N TYR A 105 13.77 12.86 4.43
CA TYR A 105 12.73 11.91 4.81
C TYR A 105 12.63 11.74 6.34
N TRP A 106 11.48 11.23 6.78
CA TRP A 106 11.23 10.83 8.17
C TRP A 106 10.58 9.45 8.21
N LEU A 107 10.74 8.77 9.34
CA LEU A 107 10.00 7.55 9.68
C LEU A 107 8.72 7.93 10.43
N GLY A 108 7.75 7.02 10.47
CA GLY A 108 6.51 7.22 11.19
C GLY A 108 5.81 5.89 11.48
N LEU A 109 4.79 5.95 12.32
CA LEU A 109 3.95 4.80 12.64
C LEU A 109 3.06 4.45 11.44
N ASN A 110 3.53 3.49 10.63
CA ASN A 110 2.82 2.96 9.46
C ASN A 110 2.21 1.57 9.75
N GLU A 111 1.67 0.92 8.72
CA GLU A 111 1.00 -0.39 8.81
C GLU A 111 1.88 -1.53 9.37
N PHE A 112 3.21 -1.37 9.32
CA PHE A 112 4.19 -2.37 9.76
C PHE A 112 4.75 -2.09 11.16
N SER A 113 4.20 -1.11 11.88
CA SER A 113 4.74 -0.70 13.18
C SER A 113 4.65 -1.77 14.27
N ASP A 114 3.81 -2.79 14.11
CA ASP A 114 3.69 -3.94 15.02
C ASP A 114 4.54 -5.15 14.60
N MET A 115 5.42 -4.98 13.62
CA MET A 115 6.22 -6.05 13.03
C MET A 115 7.71 -5.84 13.28
N SER A 116 8.40 -6.92 13.66
CA SER A 116 9.87 -6.88 13.74
C SER A 116 10.48 -6.84 12.34
N TYR A 117 11.71 -6.33 12.19
CA TYR A 117 12.38 -6.29 10.90
C TYR A 117 12.51 -7.69 10.26
N GLU A 118 12.87 -8.71 11.03
CA GLU A 118 13.00 -10.07 10.52
C GLU A 118 11.65 -10.65 10.08
N GLU A 119 10.58 -10.38 10.82
CA GLU A 119 9.24 -10.78 10.41
C GLU A 119 8.81 -10.06 9.12
N PHE A 120 9.06 -8.74 9.02
CA PHE A 120 8.76 -7.95 7.83
C PHE A 120 9.51 -8.47 6.61
N LYS A 121 10.81 -8.71 6.75
CA LYS A 121 11.65 -9.27 5.70
C LYS A 121 11.12 -10.63 5.23
N ASN A 122 10.79 -11.52 6.14
CA ASN A 122 10.33 -12.87 5.80
C ASN A 122 8.91 -12.91 5.22
N LYS A 123 8.08 -11.88 5.45
CA LYS A 123 6.70 -11.81 4.92
C LYS A 123 6.60 -11.03 3.62
N TYR A 124 7.29 -9.89 3.50
CA TYR A 124 7.09 -8.93 2.41
C TYR A 124 8.29 -8.80 1.46
N LEU A 125 9.50 -9.20 1.87
CA LEU A 125 10.73 -9.08 1.05
C LEU A 125 11.13 -10.43 0.42
N THR A 126 10.15 -11.21 -0.03
CA THR A 126 10.34 -12.58 -0.54
C THR A 126 10.28 -12.68 -2.07
N GLY A 127 9.92 -11.60 -2.77
CA GLY A 127 9.63 -11.63 -4.21
C GLY A 127 10.85 -11.65 -5.14
N LEU A 128 12.04 -11.33 -4.63
CA LEU A 128 13.31 -11.44 -5.36
C LEU A 128 14.30 -12.25 -4.53
N LYS A 129 14.77 -13.38 -5.08
CA LYS A 129 15.68 -14.31 -4.39
C LYS A 129 16.98 -14.48 -5.19
N PRO A 130 17.87 -13.47 -5.20
CA PRO A 130 19.09 -13.52 -6.00
C PRO A 130 20.06 -14.63 -5.57
N ASP A 131 20.00 -15.04 -4.31
CA ASP A 131 20.82 -16.12 -3.74
C ASP A 131 20.24 -17.52 -4.01
N ASP A 132 19.01 -17.62 -4.54
CA ASP A 132 18.43 -18.89 -4.93
C ASP A 132 19.04 -19.39 -6.24
N ASP A 133 19.54 -20.63 -6.21
CA ASP A 133 20.25 -21.23 -7.34
C ASP A 133 19.38 -21.41 -8.58
N GLU A 134 18.09 -21.69 -8.40
CA GLU A 134 17.16 -21.85 -9.52
C GLU A 134 16.85 -20.49 -10.15
N PHE A 135 16.57 -19.49 -9.32
CA PHE A 135 16.37 -18.11 -9.73
C PHE A 135 17.58 -17.59 -10.52
N ARG A 136 18.79 -17.82 -10.01
CA ARG A 136 20.05 -17.44 -10.64
C ARG A 136 20.26 -18.15 -11.98
N ARG A 137 19.96 -19.45 -12.07
CA ARG A 137 20.05 -20.21 -13.33
C ARG A 137 19.08 -19.67 -14.39
N ARG A 138 17.83 -19.38 -14.03
CA ARG A 138 16.82 -18.82 -14.95
C ARG A 138 17.21 -17.42 -15.43
N SER A 139 17.65 -16.56 -14.51
CA SER A 139 18.16 -15.23 -14.85
C SER A 139 19.34 -15.29 -15.84
N HIS A 140 20.36 -16.13 -15.60
CA HIS A 140 21.53 -16.20 -16.48
C HIS A 140 21.25 -16.87 -17.83
N ARG A 141 20.40 -17.91 -17.86
CA ARG A 141 20.09 -18.64 -19.10
C ARG A 141 19.45 -17.71 -20.12
N ASP A 142 18.56 -16.82 -19.68
CA ASP A 142 17.89 -15.91 -20.60
C ASP A 142 18.67 -14.63 -20.88
N SER A 143 19.55 -14.16 -19.98
CA SER A 143 20.52 -13.11 -20.37
C SER A 143 21.36 -13.52 -21.59
N SER A 144 21.64 -14.83 -21.76
CA SER A 144 22.36 -15.36 -22.92
C SER A 144 21.50 -15.66 -24.15
N SER A 145 20.20 -15.94 -23.99
CA SER A 145 19.26 -16.17 -25.11
C SER A 145 18.76 -14.84 -25.69
N ARG A 146 18.64 -13.81 -24.86
CA ARG A 146 18.16 -12.46 -25.23
C ARG A 146 19.10 -11.70 -26.15
N SER A 147 20.40 -12.00 -26.11
CA SER A 147 21.38 -11.49 -27.08
C SER A 147 21.20 -12.10 -28.48
N SER A 148 20.44 -13.19 -28.62
CA SER A 148 20.28 -13.95 -29.87
C SER A 148 18.90 -13.84 -30.53
N ALA A 149 17.90 -13.26 -29.84
CA ALA A 149 16.51 -13.16 -30.33
C ALA A 149 16.21 -11.90 -31.19
N GLY A 150 17.23 -11.15 -31.62
CA GLY A 150 17.04 -9.99 -32.50
C GLY A 150 16.37 -8.77 -31.84
N TYR A 151 16.17 -8.80 -30.51
CA TYR A 151 15.88 -7.60 -29.75
C TYR A 151 17.12 -6.70 -29.80
N SER A 152 16.94 -5.51 -30.37
CA SER A 152 17.97 -4.46 -30.37
C SER A 152 18.53 -4.28 -28.95
N ASP A 153 19.83 -4.56 -28.79
CA ASP A 153 20.59 -4.31 -27.56
C ASP A 153 20.63 -2.81 -27.20
N HIS A 154 20.22 -1.95 -28.13
CA HIS A 154 20.00 -0.55 -27.87
C HIS A 154 18.56 -0.31 -27.41
N PHE A 155 18.42 0.07 -26.14
CA PHE A 155 17.24 0.72 -25.61
C PHE A 155 16.89 1.92 -26.51
N LEU A 156 15.79 1.79 -27.26
CA LEU A 156 15.40 2.78 -28.27
C LEU A 156 14.67 3.93 -27.60
N TYR A 157 15.41 4.85 -26.99
CA TYR A 157 14.86 6.17 -26.75
C TYR A 157 14.92 6.96 -28.06
N LYS A 158 13.81 7.59 -28.45
CA LYS A 158 13.88 8.73 -29.37
C LYS A 158 14.90 9.70 -28.76
N ASN A 159 15.83 10.29 -29.51
CA ASN A 159 16.75 11.32 -29.00
C ASN A 159 15.93 12.49 -28.42
N VAL A 160 15.47 12.35 -27.17
CA VAL A 160 14.69 13.34 -26.44
C VAL A 160 15.71 14.12 -25.64
N GLU A 161 16.18 15.21 -26.25
CA GLU A 161 17.08 16.16 -25.61
C GLU A 161 16.32 17.04 -24.61
N ASP A 162 15.04 17.31 -24.87
CA ASP A 162 14.16 18.14 -24.05
C ASP A 162 13.24 17.30 -23.16
N LEU A 163 13.77 16.80 -22.04
CA LEU A 163 12.97 16.11 -21.03
C LEU A 163 12.25 17.12 -20.12
N PRO A 164 10.98 16.86 -19.73
CA PRO A 164 10.30 17.68 -18.74
C PRO A 164 11.03 17.66 -17.39
N GLN A 165 11.02 18.79 -16.67
CA GLN A 165 11.66 18.91 -15.36
C GLN A 165 11.04 17.99 -14.29
N SER A 166 9.77 17.64 -14.44
CA SER A 166 9.09 16.68 -13.57
C SER A 166 7.97 15.97 -14.30
N VAL A 167 7.69 14.73 -13.92
CA VAL A 167 6.56 13.94 -14.40
C VAL A 167 5.89 13.25 -13.22
N ASP A 168 4.56 13.27 -13.22
CA ASP A 168 3.72 12.49 -12.33
C ASP A 168 2.62 11.83 -13.17
N TRP A 169 2.77 10.54 -13.43
CA TRP A 169 1.83 9.79 -14.27
C TRP A 169 0.44 9.67 -13.66
N ARG A 170 0.29 9.83 -12.34
CA ARG A 170 -1.02 9.90 -11.67
C ARG A 170 -1.82 11.10 -12.16
N LYS A 171 -1.16 12.25 -12.32
CA LYS A 171 -1.78 13.48 -12.85
C LYS A 171 -2.15 13.36 -14.33
N LYS A 172 -1.54 12.39 -15.04
CA LYS A 172 -1.85 12.06 -16.42
C LYS A 172 -2.90 10.94 -16.55
N GLY A 173 -3.42 10.44 -15.43
CA GLY A 173 -4.42 9.37 -15.41
C GLY A 173 -3.89 7.99 -15.77
N ALA A 174 -2.56 7.78 -15.75
CA ALA A 174 -1.91 6.52 -16.16
C ALA A 174 -1.45 5.65 -14.98
N VAL A 175 -2.10 5.79 -13.83
CA VAL A 175 -1.81 5.01 -12.62
C VAL A 175 -3.13 4.68 -11.93
N THR A 176 -3.36 3.41 -11.66
CA THR A 176 -4.50 2.91 -10.89
C THR A 176 -4.36 3.27 -9.40
N HIS A 177 -5.31 2.85 -8.57
CA HIS A 177 -5.18 3.00 -7.12
C HIS A 177 -4.03 2.12 -6.60
N VAL A 178 -3.44 2.49 -5.46
CA VAL A 178 -2.39 1.69 -4.83
C VAL A 178 -3.00 0.36 -4.38
N LYS A 179 -2.37 -0.75 -4.78
CA LYS A 179 -2.77 -2.12 -4.42
C LYS A 179 -1.89 -2.67 -3.29
N ASN A 180 -2.34 -3.72 -2.60
CA ASN A 180 -1.60 -4.41 -1.54
C ASN A 180 -1.29 -5.84 -1.96
N GLN A 181 0.00 -6.20 -2.01
CA GLN A 181 0.44 -7.56 -2.35
C GLN A 181 0.26 -8.57 -1.21
N ASN A 182 -0.03 -8.10 0.01
CA ASN A 182 -0.10 -8.91 1.22
C ASN A 182 1.21 -9.70 1.48
N PRO A 183 1.26 -10.63 2.46
CA PRO A 183 2.41 -11.51 2.68
C PRO A 183 2.67 -12.55 1.56
N CYS A 184 2.67 -12.11 0.31
CA CYS A 184 3.01 -12.88 -0.89
C CYS A 184 4.21 -12.20 -1.56
N GLY A 185 5.21 -12.97 -1.99
CA GLY A 185 6.35 -12.49 -2.80
C GLY A 185 5.98 -12.14 -4.24
N GLY A 186 4.75 -11.65 -4.48
CA GLY A 186 4.19 -11.36 -5.79
C GLY A 186 4.58 -10.01 -6.38
N CYS A 187 5.46 -9.24 -5.74
CA CYS A 187 5.80 -7.87 -6.16
C CYS A 187 6.24 -7.77 -7.64
N TRP A 188 6.81 -8.83 -8.20
CA TRP A 188 7.16 -8.94 -9.61
C TRP A 188 5.94 -8.82 -10.54
N ALA A 189 4.81 -9.43 -10.16
CA ALA A 189 3.56 -9.40 -10.90
C ALA A 189 2.92 -8.00 -10.80
N PHE A 190 2.81 -7.46 -9.58
CA PHE A 190 2.30 -6.09 -9.34
C PHE A 190 3.09 -5.04 -10.12
N SER A 191 4.42 -5.17 -10.15
CA SER A 191 5.28 -4.22 -10.86
C SER A 191 5.13 -4.33 -12.38
N ALA A 192 4.92 -5.53 -12.92
CA ALA A 192 4.67 -5.73 -14.35
C ALA A 192 3.27 -5.20 -14.73
N VAL A 193 2.24 -5.56 -13.96
CA VAL A 193 0.86 -5.11 -14.15
C VAL A 193 0.77 -3.59 -14.14
N ALA A 194 1.29 -2.91 -13.10
CA ALA A 194 1.24 -1.44 -13.03
C ALA A 194 1.91 -0.76 -14.23
N ALA A 195 2.98 -1.36 -14.78
CA ALA A 195 3.62 -0.85 -15.99
C ALA A 195 2.74 -1.05 -17.24
N VAL A 196 2.07 -2.20 -17.36
CA VAL A 196 1.15 -2.51 -18.47
C VAL A 196 -0.13 -1.66 -18.40
N GLU A 197 -0.72 -1.47 -17.22
CA GLU A 197 -1.86 -0.57 -17.00
C GLU A 197 -1.54 0.85 -17.47
N GLY A 198 -0.37 1.36 -17.07
CA GLY A 198 0.07 2.70 -17.43
C GLY A 198 0.33 2.87 -18.93
N ILE A 199 1.02 1.93 -19.58
CA ILE A 199 1.25 2.02 -21.04
C ILE A 199 -0.04 1.81 -21.84
N ASN A 200 -0.98 0.99 -21.34
CA ASN A 200 -2.31 0.88 -21.95
C ASN A 200 -3.01 2.24 -21.95
N GLN A 201 -3.06 2.94 -20.81
CA GLN A 201 -3.61 4.30 -20.76
C GLN A 201 -2.92 5.25 -21.73
N ILE A 202 -1.58 5.21 -21.82
CA ILE A 202 -0.82 6.12 -22.69
C ILE A 202 -1.14 5.90 -24.17
N VAL A 203 -1.31 4.64 -24.58
CA VAL A 203 -1.49 4.27 -26.00
C VAL A 203 -2.96 4.31 -26.42
N THR A 204 -3.86 3.79 -25.59
CA THR A 204 -5.28 3.62 -25.93
C THR A 204 -6.17 4.71 -25.34
N GLY A 205 -5.70 5.39 -24.28
CA GLY A 205 -6.50 6.33 -23.50
C GLY A 205 -7.35 5.67 -22.42
N ASN A 206 -7.28 4.34 -22.25
CA ASN A 206 -8.06 3.58 -21.28
C ASN A 206 -7.20 3.04 -20.13
N LEU A 207 -7.56 3.39 -18.89
CA LEU A 207 -6.89 2.95 -17.68
C LEU A 207 -7.70 1.77 -17.14
N THR A 208 -7.30 0.58 -17.55
CA THR A 208 -7.91 -0.68 -17.12
C THR A 208 -7.10 -1.24 -15.95
N ALA A 209 -7.77 -1.61 -14.86
CA ALA A 209 -7.13 -2.37 -13.78
C ALA A 209 -6.98 -3.84 -14.21
N LEU A 210 -5.76 -4.37 -14.17
CA LEU A 210 -5.42 -5.71 -14.67
C LEU A 210 -5.07 -6.65 -13.52
N SER A 211 -5.19 -7.96 -13.78
CA SER A 211 -5.06 -9.01 -12.76
C SER A 211 -3.62 -9.39 -12.46
N GLU A 212 -3.12 -9.04 -11.28
CA GLU A 212 -1.88 -9.64 -10.77
C GLU A 212 -2.01 -11.14 -10.50
N GLN A 213 -3.22 -11.59 -10.12
CA GLN A 213 -3.47 -12.99 -9.79
C GLN A 213 -3.29 -13.92 -10.98
N GLU A 214 -3.64 -13.47 -12.18
CA GLU A 214 -3.43 -14.26 -13.38
C GLU A 214 -1.94 -14.56 -13.59
N LEU A 215 -1.06 -13.57 -13.43
CA LEU A 215 0.39 -13.80 -13.50
C LEU A 215 0.85 -14.75 -12.40
N LEU A 216 0.41 -14.55 -11.15
CA LEU A 216 0.77 -15.41 -10.03
C LEU A 216 0.35 -16.87 -10.24
N SER A 217 -0.77 -17.09 -10.91
CA SER A 217 -1.37 -18.43 -11.10
C SER A 217 -0.91 -19.12 -12.40
N CYS A 218 -0.64 -18.34 -13.45
CA CYS A 218 -0.51 -18.84 -14.82
C CYS A 218 0.87 -18.63 -15.46
N ASP A 219 1.70 -17.71 -14.97
CA ASP A 219 3.06 -17.57 -15.46
C ASP A 219 3.96 -18.66 -14.87
N THR A 220 4.01 -19.79 -15.56
CA THR A 220 4.80 -20.97 -15.14
C THR A 220 6.32 -20.77 -15.21
N ASN A 221 6.79 -19.67 -15.82
CA ASN A 221 8.21 -19.33 -15.81
C ASN A 221 8.63 -18.59 -14.53
N ASN A 222 7.64 -18.08 -13.78
CA ASN A 222 7.81 -17.50 -12.45
C ASN A 222 7.35 -18.48 -11.34
N PHE A 223 7.46 -18.04 -10.09
CA PHE A 223 7.23 -18.88 -8.91
C PHE A 223 6.10 -18.35 -8.02
N GLY A 224 5.14 -17.64 -8.60
CA GLY A 224 4.00 -17.08 -7.85
C GLY A 224 4.46 -16.23 -6.66
N CYS A 225 3.95 -16.55 -5.47
CA CYS A 225 4.33 -15.88 -4.21
C CYS A 225 5.74 -16.21 -3.70
N GLU A 226 6.45 -17.15 -4.32
CA GLU A 226 7.84 -17.44 -3.98
C GLU A 226 8.83 -16.54 -4.73
N GLY A 227 8.33 -15.65 -5.59
CA GLY A 227 9.11 -14.65 -6.30
C GLY A 227 9.09 -14.82 -7.81
N GLY A 228 9.71 -13.86 -8.49
CA GLY A 228 9.70 -13.83 -9.94
C GLY A 228 10.51 -12.71 -10.56
N LEU A 229 10.59 -12.78 -11.88
CA LEU A 229 11.32 -11.87 -12.74
C LEU A 229 10.33 -11.15 -13.65
N LEU A 230 10.45 -9.82 -13.73
CA LEU A 230 9.53 -8.95 -14.47
C LEU A 230 9.47 -9.34 -15.95
N PHE A 231 10.57 -9.83 -16.51
CA PHE A 231 10.60 -10.13 -17.93
C PHE A 231 9.76 -11.34 -18.34
N TYR A 232 9.67 -12.37 -17.50
CA TYR A 232 8.77 -13.49 -17.75
C TYR A 232 7.32 -13.03 -17.71
N ALA A 233 6.99 -12.10 -16.79
CA ALA A 233 5.67 -11.50 -16.75
C ALA A 233 5.36 -10.73 -18.05
N PHE A 234 6.29 -9.89 -18.53
CA PHE A 234 6.08 -9.17 -19.79
C PHE A 234 6.00 -10.11 -21.01
N GLU A 235 6.81 -11.17 -21.04
CA GLU A 235 6.75 -12.19 -22.09
C GLU A 235 5.41 -12.95 -22.08
N TYR A 236 4.91 -13.28 -20.89
CA TYR A 236 3.60 -13.88 -20.71
C TYR A 236 2.49 -12.97 -21.26
N ILE A 237 2.48 -11.69 -20.87
CA ILE A 237 1.45 -10.72 -21.29
C ILE A 237 1.55 -10.46 -22.81
N ALA A 238 2.75 -10.43 -23.38
CA ALA A 238 2.92 -10.27 -24.82
C ALA A 238 2.36 -11.47 -25.62
N SER A 239 2.46 -12.67 -25.06
CA SER A 239 2.07 -13.91 -25.74
C SER A 239 0.60 -14.28 -25.53
N ASN A 240 0.05 -14.01 -24.35
CA ASN A 240 -1.28 -14.47 -23.93
C ASN A 240 -2.28 -13.33 -23.76
N GLY A 241 -1.80 -12.11 -23.50
CA GLY A 241 -2.59 -11.04 -22.90
C GLY A 241 -2.75 -11.21 -21.40
N ILE A 242 -3.48 -10.29 -20.79
CA ILE A 242 -3.83 -10.29 -19.37
C ILE A 242 -5.24 -9.74 -19.19
N HIS A 243 -6.01 -10.37 -18.32
CA HIS A 243 -7.39 -10.02 -18.02
C HIS A 243 -7.48 -8.88 -17.01
N THR A 244 -8.70 -8.35 -16.86
CA THR A 244 -9.01 -7.34 -15.86
C THR A 244 -8.94 -7.91 -14.44
N GLU A 245 -8.69 -7.04 -13.47
CA GLU A 245 -8.79 -7.39 -12.03
C GLU A 245 -10.22 -7.85 -11.66
N GLU A 246 -11.25 -7.38 -12.37
CA GLU A 246 -12.64 -7.81 -12.15
C GLU A 246 -12.86 -9.26 -12.59
N ASP A 247 -12.30 -9.64 -13.74
CA ASP A 247 -12.45 -10.99 -14.30
C ASP A 247 -11.60 -12.04 -13.57
N TYR A 248 -10.44 -11.63 -13.05
CA TYR A 248 -9.56 -12.50 -12.25
C TYR A 248 -9.04 -11.77 -10.99
N PRO A 249 -9.87 -11.65 -9.95
CA PRO A 249 -9.51 -10.88 -8.76
C PRO A 249 -8.34 -11.45 -7.97
N PHE A 250 -7.56 -10.56 -7.36
CA PHE A 250 -6.53 -10.91 -6.41
C PHE A 250 -7.09 -11.63 -5.18
N VAL A 251 -6.55 -12.81 -4.89
CA VAL A 251 -6.94 -13.61 -3.71
C VAL A 251 -5.91 -13.55 -2.61
N GLY A 252 -4.93 -12.64 -2.66
CA GLY A 252 -3.82 -12.60 -1.71
C GLY A 252 -4.15 -12.16 -0.29
N ASP A 253 -5.40 -11.83 0.03
CA ASP A 253 -5.87 -11.78 1.43
C ASP A 253 -5.96 -13.19 2.05
N GLN A 254 -5.89 -14.24 1.22
CA GLN A 254 -5.82 -15.64 1.63
C GLN A 254 -4.36 -16.06 1.89
N PRO A 255 -4.14 -17.15 2.65
CA PRO A 255 -2.78 -17.60 2.94
C PRO A 255 -1.98 -17.91 1.65
N PRO A 256 -0.63 -17.85 1.68
CA PRO A 256 0.21 -17.88 0.47
C PRO A 256 0.01 -19.10 -0.45
N ASP A 257 -0.44 -20.22 0.11
CA ASP A 257 -0.80 -21.44 -0.62
C ASP A 257 -2.04 -21.26 -1.52
N GLN A 258 -2.96 -20.37 -1.14
CA GLN A 258 -4.14 -20.03 -1.94
C GLN A 258 -3.85 -18.94 -2.98
N ALA A 259 -2.89 -18.05 -2.71
CA ALA A 259 -2.43 -17.07 -3.70
C ALA A 259 -1.66 -17.74 -4.87
N ASN A 260 -1.08 -18.92 -4.64
CA ASN A 260 -0.54 -19.81 -5.68
C ASN A 260 -1.62 -20.75 -6.29
N SER A 261 -2.88 -20.30 -6.34
CA SER A 261 -3.97 -21.11 -6.89
C SER A 261 -3.66 -21.60 -8.31
N SER A 262 -4.21 -22.77 -8.67
CA SER A 262 -4.09 -23.30 -10.03
C SER A 262 -4.62 -22.28 -11.05
N CYS A 263 -3.87 -22.05 -12.14
CA CYS A 263 -4.29 -21.22 -13.27
C CYS A 263 -5.73 -21.55 -13.70
N LYS A 264 -6.65 -20.61 -13.49
CA LYS A 264 -8.03 -20.73 -13.95
C LYS A 264 -8.07 -20.31 -15.41
N LEU A 265 -8.40 -21.25 -16.29
CA LEU A 265 -8.68 -20.91 -17.68
C LEU A 265 -10.00 -20.13 -17.70
N ILE A 266 -9.91 -18.82 -17.94
CA ILE A 266 -11.08 -18.02 -18.31
C ILE A 266 -11.52 -18.50 -19.69
N ASP A 267 -12.77 -18.92 -19.78
CA ASP A 267 -13.32 -19.55 -20.98
C ASP A 267 -13.26 -18.52 -22.13
N LYS A 268 -12.40 -18.76 -23.14
CA LYS A 268 -12.18 -17.83 -24.28
C LYS A 268 -13.44 -17.47 -25.05
N ALA A 269 -14.53 -18.22 -24.85
CA ALA A 269 -15.85 -17.98 -25.43
C ALA A 269 -16.65 -16.88 -24.71
N ALA A 270 -16.33 -16.60 -23.44
CA ALA A 270 -16.74 -15.38 -22.76
C ALA A 270 -15.74 -14.29 -23.19
N ALA A 271 -16.21 -13.26 -23.88
CA ALA A 271 -15.40 -12.19 -24.44
C ALA A 271 -14.79 -11.26 -23.37
N ALA A 272 -14.02 -11.81 -22.44
CA ALA A 272 -13.30 -11.04 -21.43
C ALA A 272 -12.26 -10.17 -22.14
N GLU A 273 -12.22 -8.89 -21.77
CA GLU A 273 -11.30 -7.93 -22.34
C GLU A 273 -9.88 -8.29 -21.88
N VAL A 274 -8.98 -8.51 -22.84
CA VAL A 274 -7.57 -8.76 -22.55
C VAL A 274 -6.73 -7.60 -23.07
N VAL A 275 -5.81 -7.14 -22.23
CA VAL A 275 -4.77 -6.18 -22.62
C VAL A 275 -3.54 -6.97 -23.06
N THR A 276 -2.92 -6.55 -24.15
CA THR A 276 -1.69 -7.14 -24.68
C THR A 276 -0.62 -6.06 -24.84
N ILE A 277 0.65 -6.48 -24.78
CA ILE A 277 1.77 -5.64 -25.15
C ILE A 277 2.47 -6.24 -26.36
N SER A 278 3.05 -5.40 -27.23
CA SER A 278 3.78 -5.89 -28.41
C SER A 278 5.19 -6.40 -28.08
N GLY A 279 5.66 -6.19 -26.85
CA GLY A 279 6.99 -6.58 -26.39
C GLY A 279 7.45 -5.73 -25.21
N TYR A 280 8.71 -5.92 -24.82
CA TYR A 280 9.36 -5.18 -23.73
C TYR A 280 10.82 -4.89 -24.08
N GLN A 281 11.44 -3.95 -23.37
CA GLN A 281 12.86 -3.60 -23.51
C GLN A 281 13.49 -3.40 -22.13
N ASN A 282 14.76 -3.77 -21.99
CA ASN A 282 15.53 -3.47 -20.79
C ASN A 282 16.10 -2.07 -20.89
N VAL A 283 15.96 -1.29 -19.82
CA VAL A 283 16.72 -0.05 -19.66
C VAL A 283 18.16 -0.43 -19.28
N PRO A 284 19.19 0.24 -19.83
CA PRO A 284 20.58 0.00 -19.44
C PRO A 284 20.76 0.08 -17.93
N GLU A 285 21.42 -0.93 -17.37
CA GLU A 285 21.69 -1.01 -15.94
C GLU A 285 22.67 0.09 -15.52
N ASN A 286 22.49 0.62 -14.30
CA ASN A 286 23.35 1.64 -13.71
C ASN A 286 23.45 2.96 -14.51
N ASP A 287 22.47 3.26 -15.36
CA ASP A 287 22.40 4.50 -16.15
C ASP A 287 21.16 5.33 -15.80
N GLU A 288 21.33 6.31 -14.92
CA GLU A 288 20.25 7.20 -14.48
C GLU A 288 19.62 7.98 -15.65
N GLY A 289 20.43 8.39 -16.63
CA GLY A 289 19.96 9.14 -17.80
C GLY A 289 18.97 8.32 -18.64
N SER A 290 19.23 7.03 -18.82
CA SER A 290 18.38 6.11 -19.56
C SER A 290 17.11 5.76 -18.77
N LEU A 291 17.21 5.68 -17.45
CA LEU A 291 16.04 5.55 -16.58
C LEU A 291 15.14 6.80 -16.67
N LEU A 292 15.72 8.00 -16.62
CA LEU A 292 14.95 9.23 -16.77
C LEU A 292 14.31 9.31 -18.15
N LYS A 293 15.05 9.03 -19.22
CA LYS A 293 14.50 9.01 -20.58
C LYS A 293 13.35 8.01 -20.72
N SER A 294 13.48 6.82 -20.17
CA SER A 294 12.43 5.80 -20.24
C SER A 294 11.14 6.22 -19.52
N ILE A 295 11.25 6.88 -18.36
CA ILE A 295 10.10 7.40 -17.59
C ILE A 295 9.50 8.66 -18.24
N LEU A 296 10.33 9.54 -18.80
CA LEU A 296 9.95 10.90 -19.19
C LEU A 296 9.59 11.05 -20.68
N ALA A 297 10.11 10.18 -21.56
CA ALA A 297 9.98 10.31 -23.02
C ALA A 297 8.59 9.90 -23.59
N ASN A 298 7.56 9.71 -22.75
CA ASN A 298 6.23 9.26 -23.19
C ASN A 298 6.24 7.86 -23.85
N GLN A 299 7.24 7.01 -23.56
CA GLN A 299 7.45 5.71 -24.26
C GLN A 299 7.12 4.45 -23.47
N GLY A 300 6.63 4.55 -22.23
CA GLY A 300 6.40 3.38 -21.39
C GLY A 300 6.41 3.72 -19.92
N HIS A 301 5.66 2.99 -19.11
CA HIS A 301 5.94 2.93 -17.68
C HIS A 301 7.10 1.97 -17.44
N VAL A 302 8.04 2.38 -16.60
CA VAL A 302 9.24 1.60 -16.28
C VAL A 302 8.99 0.83 -15.01
N SER A 303 9.22 -0.47 -15.07
CA SER A 303 9.18 -1.35 -13.92
C SER A 303 10.61 -1.59 -13.45
N ARG A 304 10.88 -1.42 -12.14
CA ARG A 304 12.23 -1.51 -11.55
C ARG A 304 12.30 -2.68 -10.58
N HIS A 305 13.37 -3.46 -10.69
CA HIS A 305 13.78 -4.50 -9.74
C HIS A 305 14.49 -3.92 -8.53
#